data_AF-A0A2E8L5Y0-F1
#
_entry.id   AF-A0A2E8L5Y0-F1
#
_cell.length_a   1.000
_cell.length_b   1.000
_cell.length_c   1.000
_cell.angle_alpha   90.00
_cell.angle_beta   90.00
_cell.angle_gamma   90.00
#
_symmetry.space_group_name_H-M   'P 1'
#
loop_
_entity.id
_entity.type
_entity.pdbx_description
1 polymer ?
#
loop_
_entity_poly.entity_id
_entity_poly.type
_entity_poly.pdbx_seq_one_letter_code
_entity_poly.pdbx_strand_id
1 'polypeptide(L)'
;MRVGFRFAGAWKASLGLISCLALHACLPAQDRELNVEFVTEFPDSLEESSALALADEVVWTLNDSGNAAVLFALSLQGQLLAEVPIRNARNIDWESLAQDESHLFVADTGNNLNSRDSLVIYRIPKPRLDSENIAAELISIRYAGYESGNMSSHNFDAEALAVRGDEL
;
A
#
# COMPACT_ATOMS: atom_id res chain seq x y z
N MET A 1 19.08 -57.34 -62.40
CA MET A 1 19.27 -56.42 -63.54
C MET A 1 18.06 -55.48 -63.59
N ARG A 2 18.27 -54.17 -63.79
CA ARG A 2 17.31 -53.06 -63.59
C ARG A 2 15.88 -53.34 -64.13
N VAL A 3 14.85 -52.76 -63.48
CA VAL A 3 13.97 -51.68 -64.01
C VAL A 3 12.80 -51.37 -63.04
N GLY A 4 12.50 -50.08 -62.88
CA GLY A 4 11.18 -49.51 -62.55
C GLY A 4 10.92 -49.15 -61.08
N PHE A 5 10.33 -48.01 -60.68
CA PHE A 5 9.78 -46.84 -61.37
C PHE A 5 9.77 -45.62 -60.42
N ARG A 6 9.66 -44.41 -61.01
CA ARG A 6 9.75 -43.08 -60.39
C ARG A 6 8.42 -42.57 -59.79
N PHE A 7 8.58 -41.73 -58.75
CA PHE A 7 7.81 -40.58 -58.21
C PHE A 7 6.39 -40.23 -58.73
N ALA A 8 5.48 -39.88 -57.80
CA ALA A 8 4.97 -38.50 -57.58
C ALA A 8 3.71 -38.46 -56.66
N GLY A 9 3.56 -37.39 -55.86
CA GLY A 9 2.25 -36.90 -55.42
C GLY A 9 2.03 -36.77 -53.91
N ALA A 10 1.72 -35.56 -53.45
CA ALA A 10 1.71 -35.10 -52.06
C ALA A 10 0.29 -34.84 -51.48
N TRP A 11 0.18 -35.06 -50.16
CA TRP A 11 -0.56 -34.32 -49.10
C TRP A 11 -2.10 -34.22 -49.08
N LYS A 12 -2.69 -34.69 -47.96
CA LYS A 12 -3.36 -33.92 -46.85
C LYS A 12 -4.06 -34.91 -45.88
N ALA A 13 -3.66 -34.98 -44.60
CA ALA A 13 -4.34 -34.41 -43.39
C ALA A 13 -5.78 -34.95 -43.21
N SER A 14 -6.30 -35.45 -42.07
CA SER A 14 -6.16 -35.21 -40.62
C SER A 14 -6.83 -36.44 -39.91
N LEU A 15 -6.89 -36.69 -38.60
CA LEU A 15 -7.13 -35.86 -37.42
C LEU A 15 -6.48 -36.51 -36.18
N GLY A 16 -5.84 -35.69 -35.37
CA GLY A 16 -5.43 -36.05 -34.01
C GLY A 16 -6.61 -36.08 -33.05
N LEU A 17 -6.62 -37.08 -32.16
CA LEU A 17 -7.48 -37.11 -30.99
C LEU A 17 -6.81 -36.30 -29.88
N ILE A 18 -7.18 -35.02 -29.84
CA ILE A 18 -6.87 -34.10 -28.76
C ILE A 18 -7.68 -34.54 -27.54
N SER A 19 -6.99 -35.07 -26.54
CA SER A 19 -7.52 -35.23 -25.18
C SER A 19 -7.68 -33.85 -24.54
N CYS A 20 -8.73 -33.13 -24.93
CA CYS A 20 -9.17 -31.88 -24.32
C CYS A 20 -10.28 -32.19 -23.32
N LEU A 21 -9.91 -32.56 -22.09
CA LEU A 21 -10.85 -32.59 -20.96
C LEU A 21 -10.09 -32.48 -19.64
N ALA A 22 -9.26 -31.44 -19.54
CA ALA A 22 -9.06 -30.75 -18.26
C ALA A 22 -9.91 -29.48 -18.33
N LEU A 23 -11.23 -29.66 -18.19
CA LEU A 23 -12.07 -28.59 -17.68
C LEU A 23 -11.44 -28.19 -16.35
N HIS A 24 -10.68 -27.09 -16.38
CA HIS A 24 -10.32 -26.39 -15.18
C HIS A 24 -11.66 -25.99 -14.58
N ALA A 25 -12.09 -26.74 -13.56
CA ALA A 25 -13.15 -26.28 -12.68
C ALA A 25 -12.65 -24.95 -12.13
N CYS A 26 -13.12 -23.86 -12.73
CA CYS A 26 -13.12 -22.57 -12.08
C CYS A 26 -14.06 -22.78 -10.89
N LEU A 27 -13.48 -23.17 -9.75
CA LEU A 27 -14.23 -23.20 -8.51
C LEU A 27 -14.73 -21.76 -8.32
N PRO A 28 -16.04 -21.54 -8.14
CA PRO A 28 -16.53 -20.20 -7.84
C PRO A 28 -15.74 -19.69 -6.63
N ALA A 29 -15.25 -18.45 -6.73
CA ALA A 29 -14.65 -17.79 -5.58
C ALA A 29 -15.65 -17.90 -4.43
N GLN A 30 -15.24 -18.54 -3.34
CA GLN A 30 -16.09 -18.67 -2.17
C GLN A 30 -16.33 -17.25 -1.65
N ASP A 31 -17.57 -16.76 -1.72
CA ASP A 31 -17.95 -15.49 -1.11
C ASP A 31 -17.60 -15.57 0.37
N ARG A 32 -16.48 -14.93 0.74
CA ARG A 32 -16.11 -14.74 2.13
C ARG A 32 -16.96 -13.59 2.63
N GLU A 33 -18.01 -13.93 3.35
CA GLU A 33 -18.80 -12.94 4.07
C GLU A 33 -17.88 -12.27 5.11
N LEU A 34 -17.68 -10.97 4.97
CA LEU A 34 -16.92 -10.18 5.93
C LEU A 34 -17.81 -9.96 7.14
N ASN A 35 -17.41 -10.49 8.30
CA ASN A 35 -18.05 -10.15 9.55
C ASN A 35 -17.42 -8.87 10.09
N VAL A 36 -18.16 -7.77 10.03
CA VAL A 36 -17.74 -6.48 10.59
C VAL A 36 -18.32 -6.37 12.00
N GLU A 37 -17.45 -6.24 12.99
CA GLU A 37 -17.82 -6.08 14.39
C GLU A 37 -17.37 -4.70 14.87
N PHE A 38 -18.24 -4.02 15.61
CA PHE A 38 -17.86 -2.81 16.33
C PHE A 38 -16.96 -3.18 17.51
N VAL A 39 -15.76 -2.63 17.56
CA VAL A 39 -14.80 -2.88 18.64
C VAL A 39 -14.82 -1.75 19.67
N THR A 40 -14.57 -0.52 19.23
CA THR A 40 -14.54 0.68 20.08
C THR A 40 -14.67 1.94 19.24
N GLU A 41 -14.87 3.07 19.91
CA GLU A 41 -14.57 4.41 19.39
C GLU A 41 -13.16 4.83 19.82
N PHE A 42 -12.49 5.64 19.00
CA PHE A 42 -11.20 6.25 19.37
C PHE A 42 -11.40 7.46 20.29
N PRO A 43 -10.43 7.77 21.16
CA PRO A 43 -10.47 8.99 21.96
C PRO A 43 -10.38 10.25 21.08
N ASP A 44 -10.79 11.41 21.61
CA ASP A 44 -10.73 12.70 20.90
C ASP A 44 -9.33 13.06 20.37
N SER A 45 -8.27 12.56 21.01
CA SER A 45 -6.89 12.75 20.51
C SER A 45 -6.63 12.07 19.17
N LEU A 46 -7.54 11.22 18.69
CA LEU A 46 -7.50 10.46 17.45
C LEU A 46 -8.71 10.74 16.53
N GLU A 47 -9.33 11.92 16.67
CA GLU A 47 -10.53 12.33 15.91
C GLU A 47 -10.34 12.22 14.38
N GLU A 48 -9.11 12.43 13.89
CA GLU A 48 -8.76 12.43 12.45
C GLU A 48 -7.90 11.23 12.05
N SER A 49 -8.07 10.08 12.70
CA SER A 49 -7.32 8.86 12.39
C SER A 49 -7.57 8.38 10.95
N SER A 50 -6.65 8.66 10.02
CA SER A 50 -6.82 8.41 8.57
C SER A 50 -6.11 7.15 8.04
N ALA A 51 -5.12 6.61 8.77
CA ALA A 51 -4.31 5.48 8.29
C ALA A 51 -3.98 4.46 9.38
N LEU A 52 -3.83 3.17 9.01
CA LEU A 52 -3.56 2.08 9.94
C LEU A 52 -2.47 1.13 9.44
N ALA A 53 -1.59 0.69 10.34
CA ALA A 53 -0.66 -0.41 10.11
C ALA A 53 -0.59 -1.34 11.32
N LEU A 54 -0.68 -2.65 11.09
CA LEU A 54 -0.57 -3.66 12.14
C LEU A 54 0.86 -4.21 12.21
N ALA A 55 1.52 -4.07 13.36
CA ALA A 55 2.85 -4.62 13.62
C ALA A 55 2.92 -5.20 15.04
N ASP A 56 3.33 -6.47 15.18
CA ASP A 56 3.51 -7.14 16.46
C ASP A 56 2.31 -7.03 17.42
N GLU A 57 1.09 -7.26 16.90
CA GLU A 57 -0.20 -7.13 17.62
C GLU A 57 -0.53 -5.70 18.11
N VAL A 58 0.23 -4.71 17.67
CA VAL A 58 -0.03 -3.28 17.89
C VAL A 58 -0.55 -2.66 16.60
N VAL A 59 -1.69 -1.97 16.71
CA VAL A 59 -2.25 -1.17 15.63
C VAL A 59 -1.64 0.23 15.73
N TRP A 60 -0.83 0.60 14.76
CA TRP A 60 -0.30 1.95 14.62
C TRP A 60 -1.25 2.80 13.78
N THR A 61 -1.49 4.02 14.22
CA THR A 61 -2.30 5.02 13.51
C THR A 61 -1.66 6.41 13.57
N LEU A 62 -2.20 7.35 12.81
CA LEU A 62 -1.86 8.76 12.78
C LEU A 62 -3.12 9.59 12.54
N ASN A 63 -3.11 10.85 12.98
CA ASN A 63 -4.10 11.82 12.56
C ASN A 63 -3.70 12.48 11.25
N ASP A 64 -4.70 12.90 10.49
CA ASP A 64 -4.59 13.55 9.19
C ASP A 64 -3.97 14.97 9.24
N SER A 65 -4.03 15.69 8.14
CA SER A 65 -3.37 16.97 7.84
C SER A 65 -3.28 18.00 8.97
N GLY A 66 -2.09 18.54 9.18
CA GLY A 66 -1.88 19.70 10.05
C GLY A 66 -1.84 19.38 11.56
N ASN A 67 -2.07 18.13 11.95
CA ASN A 67 -1.91 17.66 13.32
C ASN A 67 -0.43 17.61 13.76
N ALA A 68 -0.20 17.15 15.00
CA ALA A 68 1.15 16.85 15.46
C ALA A 68 1.74 15.64 14.69
N ALA A 69 3.05 15.66 14.43
CA ALA A 69 3.76 14.53 13.84
C ALA A 69 3.96 13.41 14.87
N VAL A 70 2.89 12.67 15.16
CA VAL A 70 2.81 11.65 16.21
C VAL A 70 2.24 10.37 15.61
N LEU A 71 2.87 9.24 15.93
CA LEU A 71 2.28 7.92 15.73
C LEU A 71 1.63 7.46 17.02
N PHE A 72 0.42 6.93 16.92
CA PHE A 72 -0.33 6.41 18.06
C PHE A 72 -0.32 4.89 18.00
N ALA A 73 0.03 4.26 19.12
CA ALA A 73 -0.03 2.81 19.29
C ALA A 73 -1.35 2.44 19.96
N LEU A 74 -2.09 1.52 19.36
CA LEU A 74 -3.34 0.98 19.89
C LEU A 74 -3.24 -0.52 20.11
N SER A 75 -3.95 -1.03 21.10
CA SER A 75 -4.22 -2.47 21.20
C SER A 75 -5.17 -2.92 20.08
N LEU A 76 -5.29 -4.22 19.86
CA LEU A 76 -6.32 -4.78 18.95
C LEU A 76 -7.76 -4.44 19.38
N GLN A 77 -7.96 -4.01 20.63
CA GLN A 77 -9.23 -3.54 21.16
C GLN A 77 -9.38 -2.00 21.03
N GLY A 78 -8.47 -1.34 20.32
CA GLY A 78 -8.45 0.11 20.08
C GLY A 78 -8.14 0.96 21.31
N GLN A 79 -7.56 0.37 22.36
CA GLN A 79 -7.11 1.14 23.53
C GLN A 79 -5.79 1.85 23.21
N LEU A 80 -5.69 3.13 23.53
CA LEU A 80 -4.45 3.90 23.37
C LEU A 80 -3.37 3.39 24.32
N LEU A 81 -2.26 2.91 23.74
CA LEU A 81 -1.11 2.35 24.45
C LEU A 81 0.04 3.36 24.58
N ALA A 82 0.30 4.12 23.52
CA ALA A 82 1.39 5.09 23.49
C ALA A 82 1.18 6.16 22.41
N GLU A 83 1.82 7.31 22.60
CA GLU A 83 1.98 8.37 21.63
C GLU A 83 3.46 8.57 21.37
N VAL A 84 3.89 8.48 20.10
CA VAL A 84 5.29 8.49 19.71
C VAL A 84 5.55 9.67 18.77
N PRO A 85 6.08 10.80 19.29
CA PRO A 85 6.44 11.96 18.46
C PRO A 85 7.64 11.68 17.55
N ILE A 86 7.53 12.10 16.28
CA ILE A 86 8.61 11.98 15.29
C ILE A 86 9.32 13.32 15.16
N ARG A 87 10.50 13.44 15.77
CA ARG A 87 11.12 14.73 16.09
C ARG A 87 11.49 15.62 14.90
N ASN A 88 11.88 15.01 13.79
CA ASN A 88 12.32 15.70 12.58
C ASN A 88 11.26 15.65 11.48
N ALA A 89 10.01 15.37 11.84
CA ALA A 89 8.90 15.34 10.92
C ALA A 89 7.90 16.45 11.22
N ARG A 90 7.15 16.81 10.19
CA ARG A 90 5.99 17.67 10.29
C ARG A 90 4.85 16.99 9.53
N ASN A 91 3.67 17.00 10.11
CA ASN A 91 2.45 16.62 9.39
C ASN A 91 1.97 17.84 8.60
N ILE A 92 2.28 17.85 7.31
CA ILE A 92 1.71 18.84 6.38
C ILE A 92 0.37 18.30 5.86
N ASP A 93 0.38 17.09 5.30
CA ASP A 93 -0.78 16.38 4.74
C ASP A 93 -0.46 14.87 4.79
N TRP A 94 -0.49 14.26 5.98
CA TRP A 94 -0.19 12.84 6.20
C TRP A 94 -1.40 11.96 5.86
N GLU A 95 -1.30 11.19 4.79
CA GLU A 95 -2.45 10.49 4.21
C GLU A 95 -2.42 8.98 4.43
N SER A 96 -1.22 8.41 4.63
CA SER A 96 -1.07 6.95 4.59
C SER A 96 0.03 6.43 5.50
N LEU A 97 -0.15 5.18 5.94
CA LEU A 97 0.77 4.44 6.78
C LEU A 97 0.96 3.03 6.22
N ALA A 98 2.20 2.66 5.93
CA ALA A 98 2.59 1.32 5.51
C ALA A 98 3.70 0.78 6.42
N GLN A 99 4.03 -0.51 6.30
CA GLN A 99 5.10 -1.11 7.09
C GLN A 99 5.85 -2.22 6.35
N ASP A 100 7.14 -2.35 6.67
CA ASP A 100 7.96 -3.53 6.36
C ASP A 100 8.35 -4.25 7.65
N GLU A 101 9.27 -5.22 7.60
CA GLU A 101 9.71 -5.96 8.79
C GLU A 101 10.25 -5.06 9.92
N SER A 102 10.83 -3.91 9.59
CA SER A 102 11.66 -3.08 10.47
C SER A 102 11.25 -1.61 10.56
N HIS A 103 10.42 -1.11 9.64
CA HIS A 103 10.02 0.30 9.55
C HIS A 103 8.51 0.47 9.38
N LEU A 104 8.04 1.61 9.87
CA LEU A 104 6.79 2.23 9.45
C LEU A 104 7.11 3.31 8.41
N PHE A 105 6.20 3.50 7.46
CA PHE A 105 6.32 4.50 6.40
C PHE A 105 5.10 5.40 6.43
N VAL A 106 5.33 6.68 6.67
CA VAL A 106 4.26 7.70 6.64
C VAL A 106 4.36 8.48 5.34
N ALA A 107 3.27 8.54 4.59
CA ALA A 107 3.18 9.30 3.36
C ALA A 107 2.64 10.71 3.65
N ASP A 108 3.51 11.70 3.56
CA ASP A 108 3.14 13.13 3.57
C ASP A 108 2.96 13.59 2.12
N THR A 109 1.88 13.09 1.52
CA THR A 109 1.64 13.08 0.07
C THR A 109 0.35 13.75 -0.36
N GLY A 110 -0.49 14.17 0.58
CA GLY A 110 -1.65 14.99 0.29
C GLY A 110 -1.23 16.30 -0.36
N ASN A 111 -1.98 16.72 -1.36
CA ASN A 111 -1.72 17.90 -2.17
C ASN A 111 -3.00 18.38 -2.86
N ASN A 112 -4.11 18.34 -2.14
CA ASN A 112 -5.44 18.75 -2.62
C ASN A 112 -5.47 20.16 -3.25
N LEU A 113 -4.62 21.07 -2.79
CA LEU A 113 -4.50 22.43 -3.33
C LEU A 113 -3.53 22.53 -4.53
N ASN A 114 -2.89 21.44 -4.92
CA ASN A 114 -1.86 21.37 -5.96
C ASN A 114 -0.78 22.47 -5.82
N SER A 115 -0.29 22.64 -4.60
CA SER A 115 0.65 23.71 -4.22
C SER A 115 2.01 23.19 -3.74
N ARG A 116 2.14 21.87 -3.56
CA ARG A 116 3.36 21.20 -3.13
C ARG A 116 4.03 20.55 -4.34
N ASP A 117 5.23 21.02 -4.69
CA ASP A 117 6.04 20.45 -5.79
C ASP A 117 7.03 19.36 -5.30
N SER A 118 7.06 19.14 -3.98
CA SER A 118 7.83 18.10 -3.31
C SER A 118 6.99 17.52 -2.18
N LEU A 119 6.95 16.20 -2.13
CA LEU A 119 6.30 15.39 -1.11
C LEU A 119 7.37 14.60 -0.36
N VAL A 120 7.00 14.00 0.77
CA VAL A 120 7.93 13.27 1.63
C VAL A 120 7.31 11.96 2.05
N ILE A 121 8.09 10.89 2.00
CA ILE A 121 7.81 9.68 2.76
C ILE A 121 8.78 9.63 3.94
N TYR A 122 8.23 9.56 5.14
CA TYR A 122 9.00 9.38 6.37
C TYR A 122 9.17 7.89 6.63
N ARG A 123 10.40 7.40 6.54
CA ARG A 123 10.78 6.04 6.89
C ARG A 123 11.24 6.02 8.35
N ILE A 124 10.41 5.44 9.20
CA ILE A 124 10.54 5.49 10.66
C ILE A 124 10.91 4.09 11.16
N PRO A 125 12.04 3.92 11.87
CA PRO A 125 12.34 2.65 12.54
C PRO A 125 11.18 2.27 13.44
N LYS A 126 10.74 1.00 13.41
CA LYS A 126 9.56 0.56 14.16
C LYS A 126 9.65 0.98 15.63
N PRO A 127 8.72 1.83 16.09
CA PRO A 127 8.72 2.29 17.47
C PRO A 127 8.33 1.16 18.42
N ARG A 128 9.00 1.13 19.57
CA ARG A 128 8.48 0.48 20.79
C ARG A 128 7.52 1.42 21.52
N LEU A 129 6.68 0.88 22.40
CA LEU A 129 5.74 1.67 23.21
C LEU A 129 6.42 2.69 24.15
N ASP A 130 7.66 2.42 24.55
CA ASP A 130 8.49 3.30 25.40
C ASP A 130 9.41 4.22 24.58
N SER A 131 9.22 4.28 23.26
CA SER A 131 10.11 5.05 22.40
C SER A 131 9.92 6.53 22.63
N GLU A 132 10.92 7.13 23.23
CA GLU A 132 11.14 8.54 23.12
C GLU A 132 12.05 8.80 21.94
N ASN A 133 11.92 9.99 21.34
CA ASN A 133 13.03 10.59 20.62
C ASN A 133 13.37 9.99 19.25
N ILE A 134 12.40 9.35 18.60
CA ILE A 134 12.53 8.79 17.26
C ILE A 134 12.64 9.89 16.20
N ALA A 135 13.49 9.63 15.21
CA ALA A 135 13.63 10.43 14.00
C ALA A 135 13.40 9.53 12.78
N ALA A 136 12.88 10.14 11.72
CA ALA A 136 12.67 9.50 10.44
C ALA A 136 13.85 9.75 9.48
N GLU A 137 14.08 8.78 8.59
CA GLU A 137 14.73 9.05 7.31
C GLU A 137 13.69 9.67 6.35
N LEU A 138 14.10 10.70 5.60
CA LEU A 138 13.20 11.41 4.69
C LEU A 138 13.50 11.01 3.24
N ILE A 139 12.49 10.48 2.56
CA ILE A 139 12.53 10.16 1.14
C ILE A 139 11.74 11.24 0.42
N SER A 140 12.44 12.14 -0.27
CA SER A 140 11.78 13.20 -1.05
C SER A 140 11.26 12.66 -2.38
N ILE A 141 10.00 12.95 -2.67
CA ILE A 141 9.32 12.55 -3.90
C ILE A 141 8.87 13.79 -4.66
N ARG A 142 8.94 13.71 -5.98
CA ARG A 142 8.39 14.70 -6.89
C ARG A 142 7.73 13.99 -8.06
N TYR A 143 6.50 14.36 -8.38
CA TYR A 143 5.86 13.90 -9.60
C TYR A 143 6.59 14.43 -10.84
N ALA A 144 6.88 13.54 -11.78
CA ALA A 144 7.38 13.94 -13.07
C ALA A 144 6.32 14.80 -13.79
N GLY A 145 6.73 15.97 -14.28
CA GLY A 145 5.81 16.90 -14.95
C GLY A 145 4.87 17.66 -14.03
N TYR A 146 5.23 17.84 -12.75
CA TYR A 146 4.47 18.71 -11.84
C TYR A 146 4.19 20.09 -12.45
N GLU A 147 2.92 20.48 -12.44
CA GLU A 147 2.42 21.79 -12.85
C GLU A 147 1.52 22.37 -11.74
N SER A 148 1.95 23.49 -11.16
CA SER A 148 1.25 24.13 -10.05
C SER A 148 -0.03 24.85 -10.48
N GLY A 149 -0.98 25.00 -9.54
CA GLY A 149 -2.03 26.01 -9.63
C GLY A 149 -3.34 25.56 -10.28
N ASN A 150 -3.46 24.30 -10.71
CA ASN A 150 -4.75 23.72 -11.06
C ASN A 150 -5.33 22.94 -9.88
N MET A 151 -6.07 23.64 -9.01
CA MET A 151 -6.71 23.07 -7.81
C MET A 151 -7.81 22.04 -8.11
N SER A 152 -8.31 21.99 -9.35
CA SER A 152 -9.33 21.00 -9.75
C SER A 152 -8.73 19.67 -10.22
N SER A 153 -7.40 19.59 -10.27
CA SER A 153 -6.66 18.43 -10.77
C SER A 153 -5.92 17.76 -9.63
N HIS A 154 -6.43 16.62 -9.16
CA HIS A 154 -5.81 15.74 -8.14
C HIS A 154 -4.70 14.84 -8.72
N ASN A 155 -4.03 15.27 -9.79
CA ASN A 155 -3.02 14.44 -10.47
C ASN A 155 -1.70 14.34 -9.70
N PHE A 156 -1.46 15.23 -8.74
CA PHE A 156 -0.21 15.34 -7.98
C PHE A 156 -0.44 15.17 -6.47
N ASP A 157 -1.40 14.29 -6.15
CA ASP A 157 -2.05 14.09 -4.87
C ASP A 157 -2.21 12.57 -4.67
N ALA A 158 -1.82 12.03 -3.52
CA ALA A 158 -1.86 10.59 -3.29
C ALA A 158 -2.19 10.22 -1.84
N GLU A 159 -3.22 9.39 -1.71
CA GLU A 159 -3.80 9.02 -0.42
C GLU A 159 -3.37 7.63 0.08
N ALA A 160 -2.54 6.93 -0.68
CA ALA A 160 -2.20 5.54 -0.39
C ALA A 160 -0.73 5.24 -0.65
N LEU A 161 -0.14 4.52 0.30
CA LEU A 161 1.18 3.91 0.20
C LEU A 161 1.08 2.42 0.54
N ALA A 162 1.83 1.58 -0.17
CA ALA A 162 1.84 0.14 0.10
C ALA A 162 3.24 -0.44 -0.13
N VAL A 163 3.68 -1.29 0.79
CA VAL A 163 4.93 -2.04 0.64
C VAL A 163 4.66 -3.37 -0.03
N ARG A 164 5.47 -3.74 -1.02
CA ARG A 164 5.43 -5.03 -1.73
C ARG A 164 6.82 -5.65 -1.77
N GLY A 165 7.09 -6.58 -0.85
CA GLY A 165 8.43 -7.15 -0.71
C GLY A 165 9.40 -6.08 -0.23
N ASP A 166 10.46 -5.85 -0.99
CA ASP A 166 11.47 -4.81 -0.69
C ASP A 166 11.18 -3.49 -1.44
N GLU A 167 10.03 -3.39 -2.12
CA GLU A 167 9.60 -2.21 -2.87
C GLU A 167 8.53 -1.45 -2.10
N LEU A 168 8.57 -0.13 -2.22
CA LEU A 168 7.63 0.82 -1.63
C LEU A 168 6.85 1.55 -2.72
#